data_AF-A0A942E6M6-F1
#
_entry.id   AF-A0A942E6M6-F1
#
_cell.length_a   1.000
_cell.length_b   1.000
_cell.length_c   1.000
_cell.angle_alpha   90.00
_cell.angle_beta   90.00
_cell.angle_gamma   90.00
#
_symmetry.space_group_name_H-M   'P 1'
#
loop_
_entity.id
_entity.type
_entity.pdbx_description
1 polymer ?
#
loop_
_entity_poly.entity_id
_entity_poly.type
_entity_poly.pdbx_seq_one_letter_code
_entity_poly.pdbx_strand_id
1 'polypeptide(L)'
;MVEPTRRARLFRMEEARRQIQRQLDMIDRQITRRMTALIPRLHPRQTAYRRGKSPDPGAFLERYRANLAAITAERQPEIDALTRKLARQESAIAALLAQLEPEELCA
;
A
#
# COMPACT_ATOMS: atom_id res chain seq x y z
N MET A 1 10.25 -35.74 12.77
CA MET A 1 9.93 -34.42 12.19
C MET A 1 10.36 -33.39 13.20
N VAL A 2 11.32 -32.52 12.87
CA VAL A 2 11.85 -31.53 13.81
C VAL A 2 10.88 -30.35 13.83
N GLU A 3 10.17 -30.14 14.95
CA GLU A 3 9.42 -28.91 15.15
C GLU A 3 10.38 -27.73 14.98
N PRO A 4 10.08 -26.77 14.09
CA PRO A 4 10.95 -25.61 13.93
C PRO A 4 11.04 -24.91 15.28
N THR A 5 12.26 -24.67 15.76
CA THR A 5 12.53 -23.93 16.99
C THR A 5 11.71 -22.64 16.97
N ARG A 6 11.18 -22.18 18.12
CA ARG A 6 10.32 -20.98 18.19
C ARG A 6 10.91 -19.78 17.42
N ARG A 7 12.24 -19.63 17.45
CA ARG A 7 13.01 -18.64 16.65
C ARG A 7 12.87 -18.83 15.12
N ALA A 8 12.91 -20.06 14.62
CA ALA A 8 12.70 -20.36 13.20
C ALA A 8 11.25 -20.10 12.75
N ARG A 9 10.26 -20.34 13.64
CA ARG A 9 8.86 -19.98 13.40
C ARG A 9 8.68 -18.45 13.36
N LEU A 10 9.32 -17.73 14.28
CA LEU A 10 9.30 -16.27 14.32
C LEU A 10 9.88 -15.66 13.04
N PHE A 11 11.06 -16.14 12.60
CA PHE A 11 11.68 -15.68 11.35
C PHE A 11 10.74 -15.83 10.14
N ARG A 12 10.07 -16.99 10.01
CA ARG A 12 9.09 -17.21 8.92
C ARG A 12 7.89 -16.27 8.99
N MET A 13 7.41 -15.93 10.20
CA MET A 13 6.31 -14.99 10.39
C MET A 13 6.73 -13.55 10.04
N GLU A 14 7.96 -13.16 10.37
CA GLU A 14 8.52 -11.86 9.97
C GLU A 14 8.74 -11.76 8.46
N GLU A 15 9.18 -12.83 7.80
CA GLU A 15 9.29 -12.86 6.34
C GLU A 15 7.93 -12.72 5.66
N ALA A 16 6.91 -13.42 6.16
CA ALA A 16 5.54 -13.28 5.68
C ALA A 16 5.02 -11.84 5.84
N ARG A 17 5.33 -11.19 6.97
CA ARG A 17 5.03 -9.77 7.21
C ARG A 17 5.70 -8.86 6.18
N ARG A 18 7.00 -9.04 5.93
CA ARG A 18 7.74 -8.29 4.90
C ARG A 18 7.17 -8.49 3.51
N GLN A 19 6.67 -9.69 3.21
CA GLN A 19 6.04 -9.97 1.92
C GLN A 19 4.72 -9.21 1.75
N ILE A 20 3.86 -9.17 2.78
CA ILE A 20 2.63 -8.36 2.75
C ILE A 20 2.95 -6.87 2.62
N GLN A 21 3.97 -6.36 3.32
CA GLN A 21 4.42 -4.97 3.19
C GLN A 21 4.92 -4.65 1.77
N ARG A 22 5.69 -5.54 1.15
CA ARG A 22 6.12 -5.38 -0.25
C ARG A 22 4.93 -5.38 -1.21
N GLN A 23 3.88 -6.17 -0.95
CA GLN A 23 2.66 -6.14 -1.76
C GLN A 23 1.94 -4.79 -1.65
N LEU A 24 1.86 -4.21 -0.44
CA LEU A 24 1.30 -2.87 -0.24
C LEU A 24 2.13 -1.80 -0.97
N ASP A 25 3.46 -1.83 -0.87
CA ASP A 25 4.35 -0.91 -1.62
C ASP A 25 4.18 -1.05 -3.14
N MET A 26 4.02 -2.28 -3.65
CA MET A 26 3.74 -2.50 -5.07
C MET A 26 2.41 -1.90 -5.50
N ILE A 27 1.35 -2.01 -4.69
CA ILE A 27 0.05 -1.40 -4.98
C ILE A 27 0.18 0.13 -5.00
N ASP A 28 0.87 0.72 -4.01
CA ASP A 28 1.10 2.17 -3.94
C ASP A 28 1.86 2.69 -5.17
N ARG A 29 2.93 1.98 -5.56
CA ARG A 29 3.69 2.29 -6.78
C ARG A 29 2.84 2.18 -8.04
N GLN A 30 1.92 1.20 -8.12
CA GLN A 30 1.01 1.08 -9.25
C GLN A 30 0.02 2.25 -9.31
N ILE A 31 -0.52 2.68 -8.17
CA ILE A 31 -1.41 3.85 -8.08
C ILE A 31 -0.64 5.09 -8.55
N THR A 32 0.54 5.34 -7.99
CA THR A 32 1.40 6.48 -8.35
C THR A 32 1.78 6.46 -9.84
N ARG A 33 2.18 5.31 -10.38
CA ARG A 33 2.56 5.18 -11.80
C ARG A 33 1.37 5.40 -12.74
N ARG A 34 0.20 4.84 -12.41
CA ARG A 34 -1.03 5.05 -13.19
C ARG A 34 -1.43 6.52 -13.15
N MET A 35 -1.28 7.16 -12.00
CA MET A 35 -1.55 8.59 -11.83
C MET A 35 -0.63 9.47 -12.68
N THR A 36 0.70 9.25 -12.60
CA THR A 36 1.68 10.01 -13.39
C THR A 36 1.48 9.82 -14.89
N ALA A 37 1.05 8.64 -15.33
CA ALA A 37 0.72 8.38 -16.74
C ALA A 37 -0.55 9.11 -17.22
N LEU A 38 -1.47 9.48 -16.31
CA LEU A 38 -2.69 10.21 -16.62
C LEU A 38 -2.46 11.73 -16.69
N ILE A 39 -1.44 12.28 -16.01
CA ILE A 39 -1.14 13.72 -15.99
C ILE A 39 -1.04 14.32 -17.41
N PRO A 40 -0.30 13.74 -18.38
CA PRO A 40 -0.21 14.30 -19.73
C PRO A 40 -1.51 14.22 -20.53
N ARG A 41 -2.43 13.29 -20.18
CA ARG A 41 -3.75 13.13 -20.82
C ARG A 41 -4.78 14.11 -20.25
N LEU A 42 -4.63 14.44 -18.97
CA LEU A 42 -5.48 15.41 -18.27
C LEU A 42 -5.05 16.84 -18.54
N HIS A 43 -3.75 17.06 -18.81
CA HIS A 43 -3.28 18.37 -19.25
C HIS A 43 -3.92 18.66 -20.61
N PRO A 44 -4.64 19.80 -20.78
CA PRO A 44 -5.08 20.22 -22.09
C PRO A 44 -3.81 20.36 -22.94
N ARG A 45 -3.69 19.47 -23.93
CA ARG A 45 -2.72 19.62 -25.01
C ARG A 45 -2.89 21.06 -25.47
N GLN A 46 -1.80 21.84 -25.59
CA GLN A 46 -1.82 23.25 -25.99
C GLN A 46 -2.33 23.47 -27.44
N THR A 47 -3.24 22.60 -27.91
CA THR A 47 -3.89 22.65 -29.19
C THR A 47 -4.92 23.76 -29.15
N ALA A 48 -4.50 24.89 -29.70
CA ALA A 48 -5.24 26.09 -29.95
C ALA A 48 -5.28 27.07 -28.77
N TYR A 49 -4.32 27.99 -28.84
CA TYR A 49 -4.52 29.44 -28.78
C TYR A 49 -5.78 29.90 -29.56
N ARG A 50 -6.97 29.35 -29.26
CA ARG A 50 -8.25 29.78 -29.82
C ARG A 50 -8.91 30.65 -28.77
N ARG A 51 -8.65 31.95 -28.90
CA ARG A 51 -9.53 33.04 -28.44
C ARG A 51 -9.90 32.97 -26.95
N GLY A 52 -8.96 33.36 -26.09
CA GLY A 52 -9.30 34.12 -24.87
C GLY A 52 -9.82 33.37 -23.63
N LYS A 53 -9.86 32.03 -23.61
CA LYS A 53 -10.25 31.30 -22.38
C LYS A 53 -9.07 30.49 -21.84
N SER A 54 -8.48 30.95 -20.74
CA SER A 54 -7.44 30.21 -20.02
C SER A 54 -7.97 28.83 -19.60
N PRO A 55 -7.18 27.76 -19.69
CA PRO A 55 -7.58 26.46 -19.16
C PRO A 55 -7.91 26.60 -17.67
N ASP A 56 -9.10 26.15 -17.25
CA ASP A 56 -9.57 26.30 -15.88
C ASP A 56 -8.78 25.35 -14.96
N PRO A 57 -7.91 25.88 -14.06
CA PRO A 57 -7.09 25.03 -13.21
C PRO A 57 -7.93 24.27 -12.17
N GLY A 58 -9.11 24.79 -11.81
CA GLY A 58 -10.04 24.13 -10.89
C GLY A 58 -10.62 22.84 -11.49
N ALA A 59 -11.09 22.90 -12.73
CA ALA A 59 -11.63 21.75 -13.47
C ALA A 59 -10.57 20.66 -13.69
N PHE A 60 -9.30 21.03 -13.86
CA PHE A 60 -8.19 20.07 -13.91
C PHE A 60 -8.02 19.34 -12.57
N LEU A 61 -7.94 20.09 -11.46
CA LEU A 61 -7.77 19.51 -10.12
C LEU A 61 -8.95 18.64 -9.72
N GLU A 62 -10.17 19.02 -10.09
CA GLU A 62 -11.38 18.23 -9.83
C GLU A 62 -11.35 16.90 -10.58
N ARG A 63 -11.02 16.93 -11.89
CA ARG A 63 -10.84 15.70 -12.69
C ARG A 63 -9.71 14.84 -12.13
N TYR A 64 -8.60 15.44 -11.72
CA TYR A 64 -7.48 14.72 -11.11
C TYR A 64 -7.89 14.03 -9.80
N ARG A 65 -8.60 14.73 -8.91
CA ARG A 65 -9.11 14.17 -7.65
C ARG A 65 -10.14 13.07 -7.87
N ALA A 66 -11.05 13.24 -8.83
CA ALA A 66 -12.03 12.20 -9.18
C ALA A 66 -11.36 10.93 -9.72
N ASN A 67 -10.34 11.08 -10.57
CA ASN A 67 -9.56 9.94 -11.07
C ASN A 67 -8.74 9.27 -9.96
N LEU A 68 -8.16 10.04 -9.04
CA LEU A 68 -7.49 9.48 -7.85
C LEU A 68 -8.47 8.63 -7.04
N ALA A 69 -9.63 9.22 -6.70
CA ALA A 69 -10.64 8.56 -5.89
C ALA A 69 -11.14 7.27 -6.54
N ALA A 70 -11.33 7.26 -7.86
CA ALA A 70 -11.70 6.06 -8.60
C ALA A 70 -10.63 4.96 -8.51
N ILE A 71 -9.36 5.29 -8.80
CA ILE A 71 -8.25 4.33 -8.76
C ILE A 71 -8.04 3.79 -7.34
N THR A 72 -8.13 4.67 -6.34
CA THR A 72 -8.01 4.28 -4.93
C THR A 72 -9.19 3.39 -4.53
N ALA A 73 -10.43 3.72 -4.90
CA ALA A 73 -11.60 2.90 -4.58
C ALA A 73 -11.54 1.49 -5.19
N GLU A 74 -11.02 1.35 -6.43
CA GLU A 74 -10.80 0.05 -7.07
C GLU A 74 -9.80 -0.83 -6.28
N ARG A 75 -8.80 -0.22 -5.63
CA ARG A 75 -7.73 -0.93 -4.87
C ARG A 75 -7.98 -0.97 -3.37
N GLN A 76 -8.91 -0.19 -2.86
CA GLN A 76 -9.25 -0.10 -1.45
C GLN A 76 -9.59 -1.46 -0.82
N PRO A 77 -10.43 -2.34 -1.40
CA PRO A 77 -10.74 -3.61 -0.77
C PRO A 77 -9.52 -4.54 -0.66
N GLU A 78 -8.58 -4.45 -1.61
CA GLU A 78 -7.31 -5.20 -1.58
C GLU A 78 -6.38 -4.65 -0.49
N ILE A 79 -6.24 -3.32 -0.40
CA ILE A 79 -5.47 -2.63 0.64
C ILE A 79 -6.02 -2.96 2.03
N ASP A 80 -7.34 -2.89 2.21
CA ASP A 80 -8.02 -3.22 3.47
C ASP A 80 -7.81 -4.68 3.86
N ALA A 81 -7.90 -5.60 2.89
CA ALA A 81 -7.68 -7.03 3.15
C ALA A 81 -6.23 -7.31 3.57
N LEU A 82 -5.25 -6.70 2.90
CA LEU A 82 -3.82 -6.84 3.24
C LEU A 82 -3.49 -6.19 4.58
N THR A 83 -4.04 -5.00 4.86
CA THR A 83 -3.88 -4.31 6.15
C THR A 83 -4.42 -5.13 7.30
N ARG A 84 -5.62 -5.72 7.16
CA ARG A 84 -6.19 -6.62 8.19
C ARG A 84 -5.35 -7.88 8.38
N LYS A 85 -4.79 -8.45 7.30
CA LYS A 85 -3.87 -9.61 7.39
C LYS A 85 -2.58 -9.23 8.12
N LEU A 86 -2.03 -8.05 7.82
CA LEU A 86 -0.83 -7.52 8.47
C LEU A 86 -1.05 -7.36 9.98
N ALA A 87 -2.14 -6.70 10.38
CA ALA A 87 -2.46 -6.49 11.79
C ALA A 87 -2.56 -7.82 12.56
N ARG A 88 -3.21 -8.84 11.97
CA ARG A 88 -3.30 -10.18 12.57
C ARG A 88 -1.94 -10.85 12.71
N GLN A 89 -1.06 -10.71 11.71
CA GLN A 89 0.30 -11.25 11.77
C GLN A 89 1.14 -10.53 12.83
N GLU A 90 1.05 -9.21 12.92
CA GLU A 90 1.77 -8.41 13.92
C GLU A 90 1.32 -8.77 15.34
N SER A 91 0.02 -8.95 15.58
CA SER A 91 -0.47 -9.45 16.87
C SER A 91 0.05 -10.86 17.19
N ALA A 92 0.11 -11.75 16.21
CA ALA A 92 0.62 -13.11 16.42
C ALA A 92 2.14 -13.14 16.68
N ILE A 93 2.91 -12.27 16.03
CA ILE A 93 4.35 -12.10 16.29
C ILE A 93 4.57 -11.52 17.69
N ALA A 94 3.81 -10.48 18.08
CA ALA A 94 3.91 -9.88 19.40
C ALA A 94 3.59 -10.89 20.52
N ALA A 95 2.56 -11.72 20.34
CA ALA A 95 2.23 -12.78 21.29
C ALA A 95 3.33 -13.85 21.39
N LEU A 96 4.03 -14.15 20.29
CA LEU A 96 5.14 -15.08 20.29
C LEU A 96 6.37 -14.49 20.99
N LEU A 97 6.68 -13.21 20.74
CA LEU A 97 7.75 -12.48 21.43
C LEU A 97 7.51 -12.41 22.95
N ALA A 98 6.29 -12.09 23.37
CA ALA A 98 5.93 -12.07 24.78
C ALA A 98 6.06 -13.44 25.49
N GLN A 99 6.04 -14.55 24.74
CA GLN A 99 6.29 -15.89 25.26
C GLN A 99 7.79 -16.27 25.29
N LEU A 100 8.64 -15.56 24.55
CA LEU A 100 10.09 -15.76 24.52
C LEU A 100 10.80 -14.95 25.62
N GLU A 101 10.36 -13.71 25.89
CA GLU A 101 10.87 -12.87 26.99
C GLU A 101 10.90 -13.55 28.39
N PRO A 102 9.88 -14.30 28.83
CA PRO A 102 9.95 -15.01 30.12
C PRO A 102 10.91 -16.21 30.11
N GLU A 103 11.27 -16.74 28.94
CA GLU A 103 12.20 -17.87 28.80
C GLU A 103 13.66 -17.40 28.81
N GLU A 104 13.95 -16.17 28.36
CA GLU A 104 15.30 -15.56 28.43
C GLU A 104 15.62 -14.93 29.80
N LEU A 105 14.60 -14.61 30.61
CA LEU A 105 14.80 -14.17 32.00
C LEU A 105 15.08 -15.33 32.99
N CYS A 106 14.93 -16.58 32.54
CA CYS A 106 15.06 -17.78 33.39
C CYS A 106 16.24 -18.70 32.97
N ALA A 107 17.07 -18.27 32.02
CA ALA A 107 18.28 -18.95 31.54
C ALA A 107 19.54 -18.22 32.01
#